data_AF-A0A523U2D7-F1
#
_entry.id   AF-A0A523U2D7-F1
#
_cell.length_a   1.000
_cell.length_b   1.000
_cell.length_c   1.000
_cell.angle_alpha   90.00
_cell.angle_beta   90.00
_cell.angle_gamma   90.00
#
_symmetry.space_group_name_H-M   'P 1'
#
loop_
_entity.id
_entity.type
_entity.pdbx_description
1 polymer ?
#
loop_
_entity_poly.entity_id
_entity_poly.type
_entity_poly.pdbx_seq_one_letter_code
_entity_poly.pdbx_strand_id
1 'polypeptide(L)'
;MEILGTITLLIFIVTLVATLLGWIKMPVQTVLIGITLVNIVLALIFFGLQGMADELRLVPADVIGRIILHPVTALLGGLFMGGVLGAAGGFEAIKAIVNRLRKTPLGLAGTLVILINIPLITMLPCGRIIAAALLPLLFMFGPEGSGTLRKTQLIVFIAAFARNSFGSCGPSPVGGVAQIAEGTLGGATFPDAAAGILRGPQVFSLMIGTAFMALFIRFVTKRLYPEDTVQIKDREGGVEPEIKVNWKGYTSLIIFALALLTATFISFIPSLKFITVQAIFVAASILIIIVCRVSLGDLMTGIILMPATAMVAGFLAAGSLYPTGGMQVLQSIFKGLAAFPLLGVVGTLVILVQAQTILPLSCSRILTAVFVPLIYVFGKGVGLTDLQIGIVMAAYIINATTSCAPSPLGGAGMMAEGQLRAETGYLKGAFSFTSLAVMAPLAAVFMRFITLDVFARNPQTGQMMFTATWGHLGQTILWSLVIMAAAYGLIVVMSRLITASLGRNRKVLIASFGLGGVLCGISLALALRLGEPVAGTSLGVSLVQGIIGGIIAAVLIALMIQVSFAGPPLKENVQAVEG
;
A
#
# COMPACT_ATOMS: atom_id res chain seq x y z
N MET A 1 12.04 21.74 24.46
CA MET A 1 11.81 21.09 23.16
C MET A 1 11.85 19.55 23.28
N GLU A 2 12.95 18.94 23.71
CA GLU A 2 13.05 17.46 23.77
C GLU A 2 11.98 16.80 24.67
N ILE A 3 11.73 17.32 25.87
CA ILE A 3 10.73 16.75 26.81
C ILE A 3 9.31 16.78 26.21
N LEU A 4 8.91 17.91 25.62
CA LEU A 4 7.61 18.05 24.95
C LEU A 4 7.49 17.03 23.80
N GLY A 5 8.53 16.91 22.97
CA GLY A 5 8.58 15.96 21.87
C GLY A 5 8.51 14.51 22.33
N THR A 6 9.14 14.16 23.45
CA THR A 6 9.07 12.80 24.02
C THR A 6 7.67 12.48 24.51
N ILE A 7 7.03 13.42 25.22
CA ILE A 7 5.67 13.24 25.73
C ILE A 7 4.68 13.07 24.58
N THR A 8 4.71 13.95 23.57
CA THR A 8 3.77 13.88 22.45
C THR A 8 3.99 12.66 21.56
N LEU A 9 5.24 12.26 21.33
CA LEU A 9 5.57 11.03 20.61
C LEU A 9 5.10 9.79 21.37
N LEU A 10 5.29 9.75 22.70
CA LEU A 10 4.85 8.63 23.53
C LEU A 10 3.32 8.52 23.54
N ILE A 11 2.60 9.64 23.68
CA ILE A 11 1.14 9.67 23.58
C ILE A 11 0.71 9.15 22.20
N PHE A 12 1.34 9.61 21.11
CA PHE A 12 1.01 9.17 19.76
C PHE A 12 1.21 7.65 19.58
N ILE A 13 2.39 7.12 19.92
CA ILE A 13 2.71 5.70 19.72
C ILE A 13 1.84 4.82 20.62
N VAL A 14 1.74 5.12 21.92
CA VAL A 14 0.96 4.32 22.88
C VAL A 14 -0.50 4.27 22.48
N THR A 15 -1.08 5.42 22.12
CA THR A 15 -2.50 5.49 21.76
C THR A 15 -2.75 4.78 20.42
N LEU A 16 -1.86 4.90 19.44
CA LEU A 16 -1.98 4.20 18.15
C LEU A 16 -1.87 2.68 18.35
N VAL A 17 -0.89 2.21 19.14
CA VAL A 17 -0.74 0.78 19.46
C VAL A 17 -1.93 0.26 20.26
N ALA A 18 -2.41 0.99 21.27
CA ALA A 18 -3.59 0.62 22.05
C ALA A 18 -4.86 0.53 21.17
N THR A 19 -4.97 1.39 20.16
CA THR A 19 -6.05 1.35 19.18
C THR A 19 -5.93 0.14 18.25
N LEU A 20 -4.73 -0.16 17.74
CA LEU A 20 -4.48 -1.33 16.89
C LEU A 20 -4.67 -2.66 17.65
N LEU A 21 -4.35 -2.70 18.94
CA LEU A 21 -4.58 -3.85 19.83
C LEU A 21 -6.04 -3.99 20.27
N GLY A 22 -6.91 -3.03 19.93
CA GLY A 22 -8.33 -3.03 20.28
C GLY A 22 -8.60 -2.73 21.77
N TRP A 23 -7.62 -2.22 22.51
CA TRP A 23 -7.81 -1.75 23.90
C TRP A 23 -8.67 -0.49 23.95
N ILE A 24 -8.54 0.37 22.94
CA ILE A 24 -9.39 1.54 22.75
C ILE A 24 -10.47 1.21 21.72
N LYS A 25 -11.73 1.10 22.16
CA LYS A 25 -12.89 0.77 21.31
C LYS A 25 -13.50 2.01 20.60
N MET A 26 -12.67 2.99 20.25
CA MET A 26 -13.12 4.18 19.51
C MET A 26 -12.70 4.09 18.05
N PRO A 27 -13.46 4.71 17.13
CA PRO A 27 -13.00 4.87 15.75
C PRO A 27 -11.63 5.55 15.73
N VAL A 28 -10.71 5.04 14.92
CA VAL A 28 -9.32 5.55 14.87
C VAL A 28 -9.25 7.03 14.53
N GLN A 29 -10.22 7.52 13.77
CA GLN A 29 -10.36 8.92 13.42
C GLN A 29 -10.53 9.79 14.67
N THR A 30 -11.43 9.39 15.57
CA THR A 30 -11.69 10.05 16.85
C THR A 30 -10.44 10.05 17.72
N VAL A 31 -9.73 8.92 17.76
CA VAL A 31 -8.48 8.79 18.51
C VAL A 31 -7.41 9.72 17.95
N LEU A 32 -7.18 9.72 16.64
CA LEU A 32 -6.16 10.55 15.99
C LEU A 32 -6.46 12.05 16.15
N ILE A 33 -7.73 12.46 15.99
CA ILE A 33 -8.16 13.85 16.25
C ILE A 33 -7.93 14.20 17.73
N GLY A 34 -8.26 13.29 18.65
CA GLY A 34 -8.01 13.46 20.08
C GLY A 34 -6.53 13.68 20.39
N ILE A 35 -5.64 12.87 19.79
CA ILE A 35 -4.18 13.03 19.94
C ILE A 35 -3.74 14.39 19.39
N THR A 36 -4.22 14.81 18.22
CA THR A 36 -3.90 16.13 17.66
C THR A 36 -4.29 17.25 18.63
N LEU A 37 -5.50 17.20 19.19
CA LEU A 37 -5.97 18.21 20.13
C LEU A 37 -5.13 18.24 21.40
N VAL A 38 -4.82 17.07 21.97
CA VAL A 38 -3.93 16.96 23.14
C VAL A 38 -2.54 17.53 22.83
N ASN A 39 -1.96 17.20 21.68
CA ASN A 39 -0.64 17.70 21.28
C ASN A 39 -0.64 19.23 21.07
N ILE A 40 -1.70 19.79 20.48
CA ILE A 40 -1.85 21.24 20.34
C ILE A 40 -1.94 21.89 21.72
N VAL A 41 -2.77 21.37 22.63
CA VAL A 41 -2.92 21.92 23.99
C VAL A 41 -1.59 21.86 24.75
N LEU A 42 -0.89 20.72 24.71
CA LEU A 42 0.42 20.57 25.35
C LEU A 42 1.46 21.53 24.76
N ALA A 43 1.47 21.71 23.44
CA ALA A 43 2.34 22.68 22.78
C ALA A 43 2.03 24.11 23.23
N LEU A 44 0.74 24.48 23.28
CA LEU A 44 0.31 25.82 23.73
C LEU A 44 0.69 26.08 25.19
N ILE A 45 0.49 25.12 26.09
CA ILE A 45 0.89 25.23 27.50
C ILE A 45 2.41 25.41 27.60
N PHE A 46 3.17 24.56 26.91
CA PHE A 46 4.63 24.56 27.02
C PHE A 46 5.26 25.83 26.43
N PHE A 47 4.80 26.29 25.26
CA PHE A 47 5.26 27.54 24.66
C PHE A 47 4.80 28.77 25.43
N GLY A 48 3.61 28.73 26.03
CA GLY A 48 3.12 29.78 26.92
C GLY A 48 3.98 29.91 28.19
N LEU A 49 4.37 28.79 28.79
CA LEU A 49 5.27 28.76 29.96
C LEU A 49 6.70 29.22 29.64
N GLN A 50 7.15 29.06 28.38
CA GLN A 50 8.47 29.49 27.94
C GLN A 50 8.51 30.93 27.39
N GLY A 51 7.38 31.65 27.38
CA GLY A 51 7.31 33.03 26.90
C GLY A 51 7.50 33.20 25.39
N MET A 52 7.39 32.13 24.61
CA MET A 52 7.61 32.15 23.15
C MET A 52 6.32 32.53 22.41
N ALA A 53 5.96 33.81 22.47
CA ALA A 53 4.69 34.34 21.97
C ALA A 53 4.49 34.18 20.45
N ASP A 54 5.57 34.22 19.66
CA ASP A 54 5.51 34.08 18.20
C ASP A 54 5.26 32.62 17.79
N GLU A 55 5.97 31.67 18.39
CA GLU A 55 5.75 30.23 18.16
C GLU A 55 4.34 29.80 18.63
N LEU A 56 3.87 30.36 19.74
CA LEU A 56 2.54 30.09 20.30
C LEU A 56 1.40 30.39 19.31
N ARG A 57 1.50 31.51 18.57
CA ARG A 57 0.50 31.90 17.56
C ARG A 57 0.55 31.02 16.31
N LEU A 58 1.73 30.50 15.99
CA LEU A 58 1.95 29.73 14.76
C LEU A 58 1.59 28.26 14.91
N VAL A 59 1.51 27.69 16.13
CA VAL A 59 1.25 26.25 16.31
C VAL A 59 0.01 25.75 15.54
N PRO A 60 -1.19 26.36 15.62
CA PRO A 60 -2.35 25.86 14.88
C PRO A 60 -2.18 26.00 13.37
N ALA A 61 -1.56 27.09 12.92
CA ALA A 61 -1.27 27.34 11.51
C ALA A 61 -0.26 26.34 10.95
N ASP A 62 0.76 25.97 11.73
CA ASP A 62 1.77 24.98 11.37
C ASP A 62 1.19 23.56 11.30
N VAL A 63 0.28 23.21 12.22
CA VAL A 63 -0.39 21.90 12.18
C VAL A 63 -1.30 21.80 10.96
N ILE A 64 -2.06 22.85 10.64
CA ILE A 64 -2.97 22.87 9.47
C ILE A 64 -2.17 22.96 8.16
N GLY A 65 -1.13 23.79 8.11
CA GLY A 65 -0.28 23.98 6.94
C GLY A 65 0.48 22.72 6.51
N ARG A 66 0.65 21.76 7.43
CA ARG A 66 1.29 20.46 7.17
C ARG A 66 0.32 19.37 6.69
N ILE A 67 -0.99 19.68 6.59
CA ILE A 67 -1.94 18.75 5.99
C ILE A 67 -1.71 18.70 4.49
N ILE A 68 -1.34 17.52 3.97
CA ILE A 68 -1.29 17.28 2.53
C ILE A 68 -2.74 17.06 2.04
N LEU A 69 -3.43 18.16 1.69
CA LEU A 69 -4.84 18.12 1.28
C LEU A 69 -5.06 17.43 -0.08
N HIS A 70 -4.13 17.61 -1.02
CA HIS A 70 -4.23 17.09 -2.39
C HIS A 70 -4.59 15.58 -2.50
N PRO A 71 -3.96 14.67 -1.74
CA PRO A 71 -4.39 13.27 -1.62
C PRO A 71 -5.84 13.06 -1.20
N VAL A 72 -6.32 13.83 -0.22
CA VAL A 72 -7.64 13.68 0.39
C VAL A 72 -8.72 14.10 -0.60
N THR A 73 -8.54 15.25 -1.21
CA THR A 73 -9.46 15.81 -2.21
C THR A 73 -9.46 14.99 -3.49
N ALA A 74 -8.32 14.43 -3.92
CA ALA A 74 -8.27 13.48 -5.03
C ALA A 74 -9.00 12.15 -4.73
N LEU A 75 -8.87 11.63 -3.50
CA LEU A 75 -9.62 10.46 -3.04
C LEU A 75 -11.12 10.72 -3.04
N LEU A 76 -11.56 11.87 -2.50
CA LEU A 76 -12.96 12.27 -2.51
C LEU A 76 -13.49 12.37 -3.94
N GLY A 77 -12.79 13.06 -4.84
CA GLY A 77 -13.18 13.14 -6.25
C GLY A 77 -13.31 11.77 -6.93
N GLY A 78 -12.39 10.85 -6.64
CA GLY A 78 -12.47 9.48 -7.14
C GLY A 78 -13.62 8.66 -6.55
N LEU A 79 -13.92 8.80 -5.26
CA LEU A 79 -15.06 8.15 -4.61
C LEU A 79 -16.40 8.69 -5.13
N PHE A 80 -16.50 10.01 -5.32
CA PHE A 80 -17.65 10.65 -5.98
C PHE A 80 -17.87 10.05 -7.36
N MET A 81 -16.82 9.99 -8.17
CA MET A 81 -16.88 9.41 -9.51
C MET A 81 -17.31 7.95 -9.50
N GLY A 82 -16.78 7.12 -8.59
CA GLY A 82 -17.20 5.73 -8.43
C GLY A 82 -18.68 5.58 -8.06
N GLY A 83 -19.17 6.43 -7.15
CA GLY A 83 -20.59 6.48 -6.78
C GLY A 83 -21.49 6.86 -7.95
N VAL A 84 -21.13 7.92 -8.71
CA VAL A 84 -21.90 8.32 -9.89
C VAL A 84 -21.90 7.21 -10.96
N LEU A 85 -20.75 6.57 -11.19
CA LEU A 85 -20.62 5.51 -12.19
C LEU A 85 -21.52 4.32 -11.85
N GLY A 86 -21.57 3.90 -10.58
CA GLY A 86 -22.48 2.86 -10.13
C GLY A 86 -23.95 3.25 -10.30
N ALA A 87 -24.33 4.44 -9.85
CA ALA A 87 -25.70 4.92 -9.95
C ALA A 87 -26.19 5.13 -11.40
N ALA A 88 -25.28 5.40 -12.34
CA ALA A 88 -25.60 5.52 -13.76
C ALA A 88 -25.71 4.18 -14.51
N GLY A 89 -25.46 3.04 -13.85
CA GLY A 89 -25.42 1.72 -14.46
C GLY A 89 -24.12 1.40 -15.21
N GLY A 90 -23.02 2.09 -14.86
CA GLY A 90 -21.72 1.92 -15.50
C GLY A 90 -21.07 0.57 -15.20
N PHE A 91 -21.36 -0.05 -14.05
CA PHE A 91 -20.83 -1.38 -13.70
C PHE A 91 -21.42 -2.49 -14.58
N GLU A 92 -22.70 -2.40 -14.93
CA GLU A 92 -23.37 -3.29 -15.87
C GLU A 92 -22.75 -3.15 -17.27
N ALA A 93 -22.40 -1.93 -17.68
CA ALA A 93 -21.70 -1.67 -18.93
C ALA A 93 -20.30 -2.31 -18.96
N ILE A 94 -19.53 -2.21 -17.86
CA ILE A 94 -18.24 -2.90 -17.76
C ILE A 94 -18.44 -4.41 -17.86
N LYS A 95 -19.47 -4.97 -17.20
CA LYS A 95 -19.77 -6.41 -17.27
C LYS A 95 -20.02 -6.87 -18.70
N ALA A 96 -20.80 -6.13 -19.48
CA ALA A 96 -21.04 -6.43 -20.89
C ALA A 96 -19.75 -6.37 -21.72
N ILE A 97 -18.88 -5.39 -21.46
CA ILE A 97 -17.57 -5.27 -22.13
C ILE A 97 -16.64 -6.43 -21.77
N VAL A 98 -16.56 -6.81 -20.49
CA VAL A 98 -15.75 -7.95 -20.04
C VAL A 98 -16.26 -9.26 -20.64
N ASN A 99 -17.58 -9.45 -20.71
CA ASN A 99 -18.16 -10.63 -21.37
C ASN A 99 -17.86 -10.68 -22.87
N ARG A 100 -17.72 -9.53 -23.55
CA ARG A 100 -17.25 -9.47 -24.94
C ARG A 100 -15.76 -9.77 -25.05
N LEU A 101 -14.94 -9.17 -24.19
CA LEU A 101 -13.48 -9.41 -24.13
C LEU A 101 -13.16 -10.87 -23.87
N ARG A 102 -13.93 -11.57 -23.04
CA ARG A 102 -13.76 -13.01 -22.79
C ARG A 102 -13.86 -13.87 -24.06
N LYS A 103 -14.64 -13.43 -25.07
CA LYS A 103 -14.83 -14.13 -26.35
C LYS A 103 -13.71 -13.85 -27.36
N THR A 104 -12.78 -12.97 -27.04
CA THR A 104 -11.60 -12.65 -27.88
C THR A 104 -10.46 -13.64 -27.62
N PRO A 105 -9.40 -13.69 -28.45
CA PRO A 105 -8.25 -14.59 -28.22
C PRO A 105 -7.51 -14.39 -26.89
N LEU A 106 -7.80 -13.32 -26.12
CA LEU A 106 -7.32 -13.19 -24.74
C LEU A 106 -7.93 -14.21 -23.78
N GLY A 107 -9.13 -14.72 -24.05
CA GLY A 107 -9.89 -15.59 -23.17
C GLY A 107 -10.23 -14.96 -21.81
N LEU A 108 -10.79 -15.77 -20.90
CA LEU A 108 -11.12 -15.32 -19.54
C LEU A 108 -9.85 -14.98 -18.74
N ALA A 109 -8.82 -15.81 -18.83
CA ALA A 109 -7.58 -15.63 -18.07
C ALA A 109 -6.87 -14.31 -18.45
N GLY A 110 -6.72 -14.00 -19.74
CA GLY A 110 -6.11 -12.75 -20.18
C GLY A 110 -6.92 -11.53 -19.76
N THR A 111 -8.25 -11.61 -19.84
CA THR A 111 -9.15 -10.53 -19.43
C THR A 111 -9.03 -10.25 -17.92
N LEU A 112 -8.95 -11.29 -17.09
CA LEU A 112 -8.75 -11.15 -15.63
C LEU A 112 -7.37 -10.57 -15.29
N VAL A 113 -6.31 -10.97 -16.02
CA VAL A 113 -4.97 -10.40 -15.81
C VAL A 113 -4.94 -8.91 -16.13
N ILE A 114 -5.61 -8.48 -17.21
CA ILE A 114 -5.75 -7.05 -17.50
C ILE A 114 -6.47 -6.35 -16.36
N LEU A 115 -7.62 -6.86 -15.92
CA LEU A 115 -8.40 -6.28 -14.81
C LEU A 115 -7.58 -6.12 -13.52
N ILE A 116 -6.76 -7.12 -13.17
CA ILE A 116 -5.85 -7.06 -12.01
C ILE A 116 -4.83 -5.91 -12.15
N ASN A 117 -4.38 -5.61 -13.37
CA ASN A 117 -3.31 -4.65 -13.64
C ASN A 117 -3.80 -3.25 -14.06
N ILE A 118 -5.10 -3.03 -14.29
CA ILE A 118 -5.66 -1.68 -14.50
C ILE A 118 -5.20 -0.68 -13.43
N PRO A 119 -5.19 -0.99 -12.12
CA PRO A 119 -4.74 -0.03 -11.11
C PRO A 119 -3.27 0.39 -11.28
N LEU A 120 -2.42 -0.50 -11.80
CA LEU A 120 -1.03 -0.21 -12.10
C LEU A 120 -0.86 0.59 -13.38
N ILE A 121 -1.68 0.36 -14.40
CA ILE A 121 -1.63 1.11 -15.67
C ILE A 121 -2.04 2.57 -15.46
N THR A 122 -3.05 2.77 -14.62
CA THR A 122 -3.68 4.07 -14.38
C THR A 122 -2.95 4.91 -13.33
N MET A 123 -2.18 4.27 -12.44
CA MET A 123 -1.27 4.93 -11.49
C MET A 123 -1.91 6.12 -10.74
N LEU A 124 -3.14 5.95 -10.23
CA LEU A 124 -3.84 7.01 -9.52
C LEU A 124 -3.19 7.36 -8.17
N PRO A 125 -3.41 8.58 -7.64
CA PRO A 125 -2.92 8.98 -6.33
C PRO A 125 -3.33 7.97 -5.25
N CYS A 126 -4.56 7.49 -5.27
CA CYS A 126 -5.00 6.51 -4.29
C CYS A 126 -5.55 5.26 -4.95
N GLY A 127 -4.94 4.12 -4.60
CA GLY A 127 -5.43 2.79 -4.96
C GLY A 127 -6.86 2.50 -4.54
N ARG A 128 -7.32 3.15 -3.46
CA ARG A 128 -8.69 3.02 -2.94
C ARG A 128 -9.72 3.56 -3.93
N ILE A 129 -9.37 4.50 -4.81
CA ILE A 129 -10.29 5.05 -5.82
C ILE A 129 -10.74 3.93 -6.77
N ILE A 130 -9.77 3.23 -7.35
CA ILE A 130 -10.05 2.13 -8.28
C ILE A 130 -10.57 0.90 -7.55
N ALA A 131 -10.09 0.62 -6.33
CA ALA A 131 -10.61 -0.47 -5.55
C ALA A 131 -12.10 -0.28 -5.21
N ALA A 132 -12.51 0.91 -4.78
CA ALA A 132 -13.90 1.22 -4.48
C ALA A 132 -14.79 1.12 -5.74
N ALA A 133 -14.28 1.55 -6.89
CA ALA A 133 -15.02 1.48 -8.14
C ALA A 133 -15.14 0.04 -8.68
N LEU A 134 -14.09 -0.77 -8.63
CA LEU A 134 -14.06 -2.06 -9.31
C LEU A 134 -14.26 -3.28 -8.40
N LEU A 135 -13.99 -3.20 -7.08
CA LEU A 135 -14.22 -4.36 -6.18
C LEU A 135 -15.65 -4.91 -6.27
N PRO A 136 -16.72 -4.09 -6.24
CA PRO A 136 -18.09 -4.60 -6.38
C PRO A 136 -18.30 -5.36 -7.68
N LEU A 137 -17.75 -4.86 -8.79
CA LEU A 137 -17.77 -5.54 -10.08
C LEU A 137 -17.07 -6.90 -10.03
N LEU A 138 -15.96 -7.03 -9.28
CA LEU A 138 -15.26 -8.32 -9.19
C LEU A 138 -16.11 -9.39 -8.50
N PHE A 139 -16.88 -9.02 -7.46
CA PHE A 139 -17.81 -9.94 -6.80
C PHE A 139 -18.91 -10.42 -7.72
N MET A 140 -19.34 -9.59 -8.68
CA MET A 140 -20.33 -9.99 -9.68
C MET A 140 -19.83 -11.10 -10.61
N PHE A 141 -18.53 -11.38 -10.69
CA PHE A 141 -18.02 -12.56 -11.40
C PHE A 141 -18.10 -13.85 -10.58
N GLY A 142 -18.37 -13.75 -9.28
CA GLY A 142 -18.47 -14.85 -8.34
C GLY A 142 -19.77 -15.66 -8.46
N PRO A 143 -19.93 -16.68 -7.59
CA PRO A 143 -21.09 -17.58 -7.57
C PRO A 143 -22.43 -16.87 -7.37
N GLU A 144 -22.43 -15.78 -6.60
CA GLU A 144 -23.63 -14.96 -6.30
C GLU A 144 -24.00 -13.99 -7.45
N GLY A 145 -23.15 -13.87 -8.46
CA GLY A 145 -23.34 -12.99 -9.63
C GLY A 145 -23.53 -13.77 -10.93
N SER A 146 -22.60 -13.60 -11.88
CA SER A 146 -22.62 -14.32 -13.17
C SER A 146 -22.19 -15.79 -13.05
N GLY A 147 -21.69 -16.23 -11.88
CA GLY A 147 -21.22 -17.59 -11.66
C GLY A 147 -20.03 -17.98 -12.54
N THR A 148 -19.28 -17.00 -13.05
CA THR A 148 -18.16 -17.23 -13.98
C THR A 148 -16.93 -17.77 -13.26
N LEU A 149 -16.74 -17.37 -11.99
CA LEU A 149 -15.64 -17.80 -11.13
C LEU A 149 -16.18 -18.56 -9.92
N ARG A 150 -15.49 -19.65 -9.57
CA ARG A 150 -15.74 -20.37 -8.31
C ARG A 150 -15.28 -19.54 -7.10
N LYS A 151 -15.73 -19.91 -5.89
CA LYS A 151 -15.41 -19.17 -4.66
C LYS A 151 -13.89 -19.05 -4.46
N THR A 152 -13.14 -20.14 -4.70
CA THR A 152 -11.67 -20.14 -4.57
C THR A 152 -10.96 -19.24 -5.58
N GLN A 153 -11.43 -19.23 -6.83
CA GLN A 153 -10.89 -18.40 -7.90
C GLN A 153 -11.20 -16.92 -7.66
N LEU A 154 -12.40 -16.62 -7.17
CA LEU A 154 -12.83 -15.29 -6.79
C LEU A 154 -11.96 -14.73 -5.66
N ILE A 155 -11.68 -15.52 -4.63
CA ILE A 155 -10.81 -15.13 -3.51
C ILE A 155 -9.41 -14.76 -4.01
N VAL A 156 -8.81 -15.59 -4.87
CA VAL A 156 -7.48 -15.35 -5.45
C VAL A 156 -7.49 -14.08 -6.31
N PHE A 157 -8.52 -13.91 -7.14
CA PHE A 157 -8.67 -12.79 -8.04
C PHE A 157 -8.82 -11.45 -7.28
N ILE A 158 -9.69 -11.43 -6.27
CA ILE A 158 -9.92 -10.25 -5.42
C ILE A 158 -8.67 -9.92 -4.61
N ALA A 159 -7.97 -10.92 -4.05
CA ALA A 159 -6.75 -10.68 -3.31
C ALA A 159 -5.65 -10.06 -4.19
N ALA A 160 -5.49 -10.57 -5.41
CA ALA A 160 -4.52 -10.04 -6.38
C ALA A 160 -4.89 -8.60 -6.81
N PHE A 161 -6.14 -8.37 -7.18
CA PHE A 161 -6.63 -7.04 -7.55
C PHE A 161 -6.51 -6.04 -6.41
N ALA A 162 -6.88 -6.43 -5.19
CA ALA A 162 -6.77 -5.60 -3.99
C ALA A 162 -5.30 -5.27 -3.70
N ARG A 163 -4.37 -6.22 -3.84
CA ARG A 163 -2.93 -5.96 -3.68
C ARG A 163 -2.45 -4.90 -4.66
N ASN A 164 -2.76 -5.10 -5.95
CA ASN A 164 -2.32 -4.23 -7.01
C ASN A 164 -2.93 -2.83 -6.85
N SER A 165 -4.24 -2.75 -6.59
CA SER A 165 -4.93 -1.48 -6.35
C SER A 165 -4.29 -0.70 -5.22
N PHE A 166 -4.18 -1.28 -4.02
CA PHE A 166 -3.67 -0.52 -2.88
C PHE A 166 -2.17 -0.18 -3.00
N GLY A 167 -1.39 -1.02 -3.69
CA GLY A 167 0.02 -0.74 -3.97
C GLY A 167 0.28 0.30 -5.06
N SER A 168 -0.64 0.50 -6.00
CA SER A 168 -0.42 1.38 -7.17
C SER A 168 -0.29 2.86 -6.83
N CYS A 169 -0.71 3.27 -5.62
CA CYS A 169 -0.45 4.61 -5.11
C CYS A 169 1.03 4.93 -4.87
N GLY A 170 1.90 3.90 -4.85
CA GLY A 170 3.35 4.03 -4.78
C GLY A 170 3.92 4.72 -6.00
N PRO A 171 3.96 4.03 -7.16
CA PRO A 171 4.60 4.52 -8.37
C PRO A 171 3.86 5.70 -9.03
N SER A 172 2.72 6.11 -8.47
CA SER A 172 1.88 7.16 -9.05
C SER A 172 2.65 8.47 -9.29
N PRO A 173 2.67 8.98 -10.54
CA PRO A 173 3.30 10.25 -10.86
C PRO A 173 2.46 11.45 -10.43
N VAL A 174 1.19 11.23 -10.06
CA VAL A 174 0.25 12.29 -9.73
C VAL A 174 -0.21 12.15 -8.29
N GLY A 175 0.53 12.83 -7.43
CA GLY A 175 0.34 12.86 -5.99
C GLY A 175 0.83 11.60 -5.29
N GLY A 176 1.46 10.62 -5.93
CA GLY A 176 1.86 9.32 -5.37
C GLY A 176 2.80 9.35 -4.16
N VAL A 177 2.99 8.21 -3.49
CA VAL A 177 3.92 8.09 -2.36
C VAL A 177 5.36 8.27 -2.83
N ALA A 178 5.71 7.78 -4.03
CA ALA A 178 7.00 8.02 -4.66
C ALA A 178 7.27 9.52 -4.84
N GLN A 179 6.28 10.31 -5.26
CA GLN A 179 6.45 11.74 -5.48
C GLN A 179 6.82 12.50 -4.21
N ILE A 180 6.34 12.07 -3.03
CA ILE A 180 6.72 12.67 -1.74
C ILE A 180 8.22 12.46 -1.49
N ALA A 181 8.71 11.24 -1.72
CA ALA A 181 10.13 10.91 -1.57
C ALA A 181 11.00 11.57 -2.63
N GLU A 182 10.56 11.58 -3.88
CA GLU A 182 11.25 12.25 -4.99
C GLU A 182 11.32 13.77 -4.78
N GLY A 183 10.28 14.39 -4.23
CA GLY A 183 10.32 15.81 -3.86
C GLY A 183 11.32 16.08 -2.72
N THR A 184 11.40 15.17 -1.74
CA THR A 184 12.36 15.27 -0.63
C THR A 184 13.81 15.08 -1.11
N LEU A 185 14.04 14.16 -2.06
CA LEU A 185 15.35 13.90 -2.67
C LEU A 185 15.76 14.96 -3.71
N GLY A 186 14.79 15.47 -4.45
CA GLY A 186 14.98 16.40 -5.57
C GLY A 186 15.36 17.82 -5.16
N GLY A 187 15.00 18.22 -3.93
CA GLY A 187 15.39 19.52 -3.39
C GLY A 187 16.83 19.62 -2.88
N ALA A 188 17.52 18.48 -2.66
CA ALA A 188 18.78 18.47 -1.90
C ALA A 188 19.94 17.70 -2.55
N THR A 189 19.72 16.74 -3.47
CA THR A 189 20.84 15.86 -3.89
C THR A 189 20.74 15.28 -5.30
N PHE A 190 19.53 15.17 -5.85
CA PHE A 190 19.32 14.65 -7.21
C PHE A 190 18.44 15.61 -8.03
N PRO A 191 19.03 16.49 -8.85
CA PRO A 191 18.26 17.39 -9.72
C PRO A 191 17.23 16.64 -10.60
N ASP A 192 17.56 15.38 -10.94
CA ASP A 192 16.75 14.49 -11.77
C ASP A 192 15.90 13.49 -10.96
N ALA A 193 15.90 13.49 -9.61
CA ALA A 193 14.99 12.62 -8.83
C ALA A 193 13.50 12.95 -9.09
N ALA A 194 13.21 14.21 -9.44
CA ALA A 194 11.91 14.63 -9.93
C ALA A 194 11.47 13.92 -11.22
N ALA A 195 12.39 13.26 -11.94
CA ALA A 195 12.12 12.50 -13.16
C ALA A 195 11.53 11.10 -12.91
N GLY A 196 11.35 10.67 -11.65
CA GLY A 196 10.62 9.43 -11.33
C GLY A 196 11.48 8.22 -10.99
N ILE A 197 12.70 8.42 -10.48
CA ILE A 197 13.67 7.35 -10.24
C ILE A 197 13.17 6.26 -9.27
N LEU A 198 12.28 6.60 -8.33
CA LEU A 198 11.77 5.65 -7.34
C LEU A 198 10.56 4.86 -7.87
N ARG A 199 9.94 5.27 -8.97
CA ARG A 199 8.69 4.67 -9.49
C ARG A 199 8.92 3.31 -10.16
N GLY A 200 9.97 3.19 -10.98
CA GLY A 200 10.31 1.95 -11.69
C GLY A 200 10.44 0.71 -10.78
N PRO A 201 11.25 0.76 -9.71
CA PRO A 201 11.38 -0.33 -8.75
C PRO A 201 10.06 -0.73 -8.10
N GLN A 202 9.16 0.24 -7.89
CA GLN A 202 7.85 0.01 -7.27
C GLN A 202 6.88 -0.67 -8.23
N VAL A 203 6.86 -0.27 -9.51
CA VAL A 203 6.06 -0.93 -10.55
C VAL A 203 6.48 -2.40 -10.69
N PHE A 204 7.79 -2.64 -10.84
CA PHE A 204 8.34 -3.99 -11.01
C PHE A 204 8.02 -4.89 -9.81
N SER A 205 8.28 -4.42 -8.60
CA SER A 205 7.99 -5.17 -7.38
C SER A 205 6.48 -5.39 -7.16
N LEU A 206 5.61 -4.45 -7.56
CA LEU A 206 4.16 -4.63 -7.46
C LEU A 206 3.62 -5.68 -8.43
N MET A 207 4.13 -5.74 -9.68
CA MET A 207 3.71 -6.76 -10.64
C MET A 207 4.05 -8.17 -10.14
N ILE A 208 5.30 -8.38 -9.74
CA ILE A 208 5.77 -9.68 -9.24
C ILE A 208 5.07 -10.00 -7.91
N GLY A 209 4.99 -9.04 -6.99
CA GLY A 209 4.32 -9.20 -5.72
C GLY A 209 2.84 -9.56 -5.84
N THR A 210 2.14 -9.00 -6.83
CA THR A 210 0.74 -9.35 -7.12
C THR A 210 0.60 -10.80 -7.56
N ALA A 211 1.51 -11.31 -8.41
CA ALA A 211 1.52 -12.70 -8.81
C ALA A 211 1.83 -13.64 -7.63
N PHE A 212 2.81 -13.28 -6.78
CA PHE A 212 3.12 -14.03 -5.57
C PHE A 212 1.98 -14.06 -4.56
N MET A 213 1.24 -12.95 -4.44
CA MET A 213 0.03 -12.89 -3.62
C MET A 213 -1.03 -13.87 -4.13
N ALA A 214 -1.30 -13.86 -5.44
CA ALA A 214 -2.25 -14.79 -6.05
C ALA A 214 -1.84 -16.25 -5.80
N LEU A 215 -0.56 -16.58 -5.93
CA LEU A 215 -0.02 -17.91 -5.65
C LEU A 215 -0.18 -18.29 -4.18
N PHE A 216 0.22 -17.42 -3.26
CA PHE A 216 0.10 -17.64 -1.81
C PHE A 216 -1.35 -17.98 -1.43
N ILE A 217 -2.29 -17.14 -1.86
CA ILE A 217 -3.71 -17.31 -1.58
C ILE A 217 -4.24 -18.57 -2.24
N ARG A 218 -3.81 -18.91 -3.45
CA ARG A 218 -4.22 -20.16 -4.10
C ARG A 218 -3.82 -21.39 -3.29
N PHE A 219 -2.59 -21.43 -2.75
CA PHE A 219 -2.13 -22.55 -1.93
C PHE A 219 -2.90 -22.67 -0.61
N VAL A 220 -3.13 -21.54 0.07
CA VAL A 220 -3.90 -21.50 1.32
C VAL A 220 -5.36 -21.88 1.07
N THR A 221 -5.99 -21.27 0.07
CA THR A 221 -7.41 -21.48 -0.25
C THR A 221 -7.68 -22.91 -0.72
N LYS A 222 -6.76 -23.54 -1.49
CA LYS A 222 -6.86 -24.96 -1.88
C LYS A 222 -6.90 -25.91 -0.69
N ARG A 223 -6.22 -25.55 0.41
CA ARG A 223 -6.21 -26.34 1.67
C ARG A 223 -7.45 -26.07 2.53
N LEU A 224 -7.96 -24.84 2.56
CA LEU A 224 -9.17 -24.50 3.31
C LEU A 224 -10.46 -25.00 2.62
N TYR A 225 -10.49 -24.98 1.29
CA TYR A 225 -11.66 -25.38 0.48
C TYR A 225 -11.26 -26.45 -0.56
N PRO A 226 -10.94 -27.68 -0.11
CA PRO A 226 -10.43 -28.73 -0.99
C PRO A 226 -11.41 -29.15 -2.10
N GLU A 227 -12.72 -29.07 -1.83
CA GLU A 227 -13.77 -29.51 -2.76
C GLU A 227 -13.96 -28.59 -3.97
N ASP A 228 -13.41 -27.37 -3.92
CA ASP A 228 -13.73 -26.31 -4.89
C ASP A 228 -12.57 -26.05 -5.89
N THR A 229 -11.72 -27.06 -6.13
CA THR A 229 -10.40 -26.94 -6.77
C THR A 229 -10.31 -27.40 -8.24
N VAL A 230 -11.44 -27.65 -8.90
CA VAL A 230 -11.46 -28.01 -10.33
C VAL A 230 -11.21 -26.78 -11.21
N GLN A 231 -10.48 -27.00 -12.30
CA GLN A 231 -10.00 -26.03 -13.30
C GLN A 231 -11.04 -24.97 -13.72
N ILE A 232 -10.56 -23.83 -14.23
CA ILE A 232 -11.38 -22.81 -14.90
C ILE A 232 -12.18 -23.53 -16.00
N LYS A 233 -13.46 -23.82 -15.74
CA LYS A 233 -14.35 -24.32 -16.77
C LYS A 233 -14.67 -23.12 -17.65
N ASP A 234 -14.11 -23.08 -18.85
CA ASP A 234 -14.80 -22.43 -19.95
C ASP A 234 -16.15 -23.17 -20.06
N ARG A 235 -17.23 -22.50 -19.66
CA ARG A 235 -18.54 -23.13 -19.59
C ARG A 235 -18.97 -23.41 -21.03
N GLU A 236 -18.89 -24.66 -21.46
CA GLU A 236 -19.56 -25.13 -22.67
C GLU A 236 -21.07 -24.94 -22.47
N GLY A 237 -21.69 -24.13 -23.33
CA GLY A 237 -23.11 -24.27 -23.67
C GLY A 237 -24.19 -23.76 -22.70
N GLY A 238 -23.87 -22.92 -21.72
CA GLY A 238 -24.91 -22.22 -20.95
C GLY A 238 -25.31 -20.90 -21.61
N VAL A 239 -26.58 -20.74 -22.00
CA VAL A 239 -27.14 -19.43 -22.43
C VAL A 239 -27.06 -18.48 -21.23
N GLU A 240 -25.99 -17.68 -21.19
CA GLU A 240 -25.83 -16.63 -20.20
C GLU A 240 -26.91 -15.57 -20.45
N PRO A 241 -27.58 -15.06 -19.40
CA PRO A 241 -28.58 -14.02 -19.57
C PRO A 241 -27.94 -12.79 -20.23
N GLU A 242 -28.52 -12.32 -21.33
CA GLU A 242 -28.10 -11.08 -21.96
C GLU A 242 -28.19 -9.95 -20.93
N ILE A 243 -27.03 -9.37 -20.61
CA ILE A 243 -26.98 -8.20 -19.74
C ILE A 243 -27.53 -7.03 -20.56
N LYS A 244 -28.81 -6.71 -20.36
CA LYS A 244 -29.42 -5.50 -20.92
C LYS A 244 -28.83 -4.29 -20.20
N VAL A 245 -27.82 -3.68 -20.82
CA VAL A 245 -27.20 -2.45 -20.32
C VAL A 245 -27.97 -1.26 -20.88
N ASN A 246 -28.41 -0.36 -19.99
CA ASN A 246 -29.00 0.92 -20.39
C ASN A 246 -27.92 1.81 -21.05
N TRP A 247 -28.29 2.57 -22.09
CA TRP A 247 -27.39 3.53 -22.76
C TRP A 247 -26.63 4.43 -21.78
N LYS A 248 -27.31 4.86 -20.71
CA LYS A 248 -26.73 5.65 -19.61
C LYS A 248 -25.47 5.01 -19.00
N GLY A 249 -25.45 3.68 -18.90
CA GLY A 249 -24.29 2.93 -18.38
C GLY A 249 -23.07 3.02 -19.30
N TYR A 250 -23.27 2.92 -20.62
CA TYR A 250 -22.17 3.09 -21.58
C TYR A 250 -21.67 4.53 -21.62
N THR A 251 -22.58 5.52 -21.60
CA THR A 251 -22.19 6.94 -21.63
C THR A 251 -21.39 7.33 -20.39
N SER A 252 -21.84 6.92 -19.19
CA SER A 252 -21.12 7.18 -17.94
C SER A 252 -19.75 6.51 -17.93
N LEU A 253 -19.63 5.30 -18.46
CA LEU A 253 -18.35 4.59 -18.58
C LEU A 253 -17.39 5.27 -19.55
N ILE A 254 -17.86 5.79 -20.68
CA ILE A 254 -17.02 6.55 -21.63
C ILE A 254 -16.49 7.82 -20.97
N ILE A 255 -17.35 8.57 -20.28
CA ILE A 255 -16.94 9.79 -19.55
C ILE A 255 -15.90 9.44 -18.47
N PHE A 256 -16.12 8.34 -17.73
CA PHE A 256 -15.18 7.83 -16.74
C PHE A 256 -13.83 7.47 -17.36
N ALA A 257 -13.82 6.71 -18.45
CA ALA A 257 -12.60 6.29 -19.14
C ALA A 257 -11.82 7.49 -19.70
N LEU A 258 -12.52 8.48 -20.27
CA LEU A 258 -11.92 9.74 -20.72
C LEU A 258 -11.30 10.50 -19.56
N ALA A 259 -12.04 10.69 -18.46
CA ALA A 259 -11.53 11.38 -17.28
C ALA A 259 -10.30 10.69 -16.69
N LEU A 260 -10.29 9.36 -16.65
CA LEU A 260 -9.16 8.57 -16.16
C LEU A 260 -7.95 8.68 -17.10
N LEU A 261 -8.16 8.64 -18.42
CA LEU A 261 -7.09 8.86 -19.41
C LEU A 261 -6.51 10.29 -19.28
N THR A 262 -7.36 11.31 -19.21
CA THR A 262 -6.91 12.70 -19.01
C THR A 262 -6.15 12.86 -17.70
N ALA A 263 -6.61 12.24 -16.61
CA ALA A 263 -5.92 12.27 -15.31
C ALA A 263 -4.56 11.56 -15.36
N THR A 264 -4.44 10.46 -16.12
CA THR A 264 -3.19 9.69 -16.27
C THR A 264 -2.16 10.45 -17.12
N PHE A 265 -2.61 11.09 -18.20
CA PHE A 265 -1.73 11.81 -19.15
C PHE A 265 -1.54 13.30 -18.82
N ILE A 266 -2.07 13.79 -17.70
CA ILE A 266 -1.92 15.20 -17.26
C ILE A 266 -0.46 15.65 -17.26
N SER A 267 0.46 14.76 -16.86
CA SER A 267 1.90 15.05 -16.76
C SER A 267 2.58 15.23 -18.13
N PHE A 268 1.99 14.68 -19.20
CA PHE A 268 2.53 14.76 -20.55
C PHE A 268 1.97 15.92 -21.36
N ILE A 269 0.87 16.55 -20.93
CA ILE A 269 0.20 17.62 -21.66
C ILE A 269 0.56 18.97 -21.04
N PRO A 270 1.42 19.81 -21.67
CA PRO A 270 1.89 21.07 -21.10
C PRO A 270 0.76 22.05 -20.78
N SER A 271 -0.28 22.08 -21.61
CA SER A 271 -1.43 22.98 -21.50
C SER A 271 -2.35 22.68 -20.30
N LEU A 272 -2.24 21.50 -19.69
CA LEU A 272 -3.10 21.03 -18.60
C LEU A 272 -2.38 20.98 -17.24
N LYS A 273 -1.13 21.47 -17.15
CA LYS A 273 -0.32 21.41 -15.91
C LYS A 273 -0.96 22.08 -14.69
N PHE A 274 -1.86 23.05 -14.88
CA PHE A 274 -2.53 23.77 -13.79
C PHE A 274 -3.79 23.06 -13.28
N ILE A 275 -4.31 22.09 -14.02
CA ILE A 275 -5.53 21.37 -13.65
C ILE A 275 -5.14 20.21 -12.74
N THR A 276 -5.74 20.16 -11.56
CA THR A 276 -5.49 19.10 -10.59
C THR A 276 -6.38 17.88 -10.89
N VAL A 277 -5.90 16.66 -10.59
CA VAL A 277 -6.66 15.41 -10.84
C VAL A 277 -8.02 15.41 -10.15
N GLN A 278 -8.09 15.98 -8.95
CA GLN A 278 -9.36 16.21 -8.23
C GLN A 278 -10.38 17.01 -9.05
N ALA A 279 -9.95 18.04 -9.78
CA ALA A 279 -10.83 18.88 -10.58
C ALA A 279 -11.38 18.10 -11.79
N ILE A 280 -10.55 17.27 -12.42
CA ILE A 280 -10.99 16.38 -13.50
C ILE A 280 -12.05 15.42 -13.00
N PHE A 281 -11.81 14.75 -11.87
CA PHE A 281 -12.76 13.77 -11.35
C PHE A 281 -14.07 14.42 -10.89
N VAL A 282 -14.02 15.59 -10.25
CA VAL A 282 -15.23 16.31 -9.86
C VAL A 282 -16.00 16.80 -11.09
N ALA A 283 -15.33 17.41 -12.08
CA ALA A 283 -15.98 17.89 -13.29
C ALA A 283 -16.64 16.75 -14.09
N ALA A 284 -15.94 15.63 -14.23
CA ALA A 284 -16.50 14.46 -14.90
C ALA A 284 -17.65 13.82 -14.09
N SER A 285 -17.59 13.82 -12.76
CA SER A 285 -18.72 13.38 -11.92
C SER A 285 -19.96 14.24 -12.13
N ILE A 286 -19.80 15.57 -12.14
CA ILE A 286 -20.89 16.52 -12.43
C ILE A 286 -21.44 16.29 -13.83
N LEU A 287 -20.57 16.07 -14.83
CA LEU A 287 -21.00 15.78 -16.20
C LEU A 287 -21.85 14.51 -16.28
N ILE A 288 -21.46 13.43 -15.60
CA ILE A 288 -22.25 12.20 -15.59
C ILE A 288 -23.60 12.43 -14.88
N ILE A 289 -23.63 13.18 -13.77
CA ILE A 289 -24.88 13.52 -13.07
C ILE A 289 -25.86 14.23 -14.03
N ILE A 290 -25.37 15.22 -14.77
CA ILE A 290 -26.18 16.01 -15.71
C ILE A 290 -26.65 15.14 -16.88
N VAL A 291 -25.75 14.39 -17.52
CA VAL A 291 -26.04 13.61 -18.73
C VAL A 291 -26.91 12.39 -18.42
N CYS A 292 -26.63 11.67 -17.34
CA CYS A 292 -27.36 10.45 -16.97
C CYS A 292 -28.60 10.72 -16.10
N ARG A 293 -28.78 11.95 -15.63
CA ARG A 293 -29.83 12.38 -14.70
C ARG A 293 -29.87 11.51 -13.44
N VAL A 294 -28.72 11.40 -12.77
CA VAL A 294 -28.56 10.64 -11.52
C VAL A 294 -28.93 11.52 -10.33
N SER A 295 -29.58 10.97 -9.32
CA SER A 295 -29.92 11.73 -8.10
C SER A 295 -28.71 11.85 -7.16
N LEU A 296 -28.61 12.98 -6.44
CA LEU A 296 -27.61 13.16 -5.38
C LEU A 296 -27.81 12.19 -4.21
N GLY A 297 -29.03 11.68 -4.01
CA GLY A 297 -29.31 10.68 -2.98
C GLY A 297 -28.61 9.36 -3.28
N ASP A 298 -28.74 8.85 -4.51
CA ASP A 298 -28.12 7.60 -4.96
C ASP A 298 -26.59 7.66 -4.96
N LEU A 299 -26.04 8.86 -5.15
CA LEU A 299 -24.61 9.14 -5.03
C LEU A 299 -24.13 8.96 -3.59
N MET A 300 -24.83 9.53 -2.61
CA MET A 300 -24.39 9.53 -1.21
C MET A 300 -24.42 8.14 -0.59
N THR A 301 -25.31 7.26 -1.03
CA THR A 301 -25.36 5.85 -0.62
C THR A 301 -24.12 5.06 -1.05
N GLY A 302 -23.43 5.48 -2.11
CA GLY A 302 -22.23 4.81 -2.65
C GLY A 302 -20.89 5.30 -2.09
N ILE A 303 -20.84 6.43 -1.38
CA ILE A 303 -19.58 7.05 -0.96
C ILE A 303 -19.17 6.57 0.43
N ILE A 304 -18.03 5.89 0.51
CA ILE A 304 -17.38 5.55 1.77
C ILE A 304 -16.57 6.78 2.24
N LEU A 305 -17.17 7.65 3.07
CA LEU A 305 -16.48 8.84 3.61
C LEU A 305 -15.39 8.50 4.65
N MET A 306 -15.50 7.33 5.28
CA MET A 306 -14.64 6.91 6.38
C MET A 306 -13.14 6.91 6.03
N PRO A 307 -12.65 6.38 4.89
CA PRO A 307 -11.26 6.53 4.49
C PRO A 307 -10.74 7.98 4.42
N ALA A 308 -11.57 8.93 3.95
CA ALA A 308 -11.16 10.32 3.79
C ALA A 308 -10.98 11.01 5.15
N THR A 309 -11.95 10.84 6.07
CA THR A 309 -11.86 11.41 7.41
C THR A 309 -10.72 10.79 8.24
N ALA A 310 -10.46 9.49 8.08
CA ALA A 310 -9.28 8.84 8.68
C ALA A 310 -7.95 9.40 8.17
N MET A 311 -7.88 9.72 6.87
CA MET A 311 -6.68 10.29 6.26
C MET A 311 -6.40 11.71 6.76
N VAL A 312 -7.44 12.56 6.84
CA VAL A 312 -7.33 13.91 7.41
C VAL A 312 -6.87 13.84 8.86
N ALA A 313 -7.51 13.00 9.67
CA ALA A 313 -7.13 12.80 11.08
C ALA A 313 -5.67 12.31 11.22
N GLY A 314 -5.24 11.39 10.35
CA GLY A 314 -3.86 10.91 10.33
C GLY A 314 -2.85 11.98 9.98
N PHE A 315 -3.09 12.80 8.95
CA PHE A 315 -2.21 13.91 8.60
C PHE A 315 -2.15 14.97 9.69
N LEU A 316 -3.27 15.25 10.36
CA LEU A 316 -3.31 16.15 11.52
C LEU A 316 -2.48 15.62 12.69
N ALA A 317 -2.62 14.33 13.01
CA ALA A 317 -1.84 13.71 14.08
C ALA A 317 -0.34 13.68 13.76
N ALA A 318 0.02 13.28 12.53
CA ALA A 318 1.40 13.31 12.06
C ALA A 318 1.99 14.75 12.02
N GLY A 319 1.22 15.70 11.51
CA GLY A 319 1.59 17.12 11.43
C GLY A 319 1.82 17.74 12.81
N SER A 320 1.05 17.31 13.83
CA SER A 320 1.20 17.77 15.21
C SER A 320 2.52 17.39 15.87
N LEU A 321 3.19 16.31 15.42
CA LEU A 321 4.48 15.88 15.98
C LEU A 321 5.64 16.78 15.57
N TYR A 322 5.50 17.54 14.48
CA TYR A 322 6.57 18.41 14.00
C TYR A 322 6.80 19.64 14.89
N PRO A 323 5.79 20.51 15.15
CA PRO A 323 5.98 21.68 16.01
C PRO A 323 6.32 21.29 17.45
N THR A 324 5.92 20.10 17.93
CA THR A 324 6.23 19.67 19.30
C THR A 324 7.63 19.08 19.46
N GLY A 325 8.41 18.93 18.38
CA GLY A 325 9.74 18.31 18.44
C GLY A 325 9.74 16.78 18.45
N GLY A 326 8.60 16.13 18.20
CA GLY A 326 8.46 14.67 18.26
C GLY A 326 9.26 13.95 17.17
N MET A 327 9.49 14.61 16.02
CA MET A 327 10.30 14.09 14.93
C MET A 327 11.79 13.94 15.31
N GLN A 328 12.32 14.92 16.04
CA GLN A 328 13.71 14.92 16.52
C GLN A 328 13.92 13.81 17.54
N VAL A 329 12.95 13.61 18.44
CA VAL A 329 12.97 12.50 19.40
C VAL A 329 12.87 11.15 18.69
N LEU A 330 12.02 11.03 17.67
CA LEU A 330 11.95 9.81 16.87
C LEU A 330 13.30 9.52 16.19
N GLN A 331 13.98 10.55 15.67
CA GLN A 331 15.32 10.42 15.11
C GLN A 331 16.37 10.00 16.14
N SER A 332 16.33 10.54 17.36
CA SER A 332 17.27 10.15 18.42
C SER A 332 17.07 8.70 18.86
N ILE A 333 15.81 8.23 18.92
CA ILE A 333 15.47 6.81 19.17
C ILE A 333 16.11 5.91 18.10
N PHE A 334 15.95 6.23 16.81
CA PHE A 334 16.55 5.43 15.74
C PHE A 334 18.08 5.48 15.74
N LYS A 335 18.70 6.61 16.09
CA LYS A 335 20.15 6.68 16.30
C LYS A 335 20.59 5.80 17.48
N GLY A 336 19.83 5.76 18.56
CA GLY A 336 20.06 4.87 19.70
C GLY A 336 19.95 3.38 19.31
N LEU A 337 18.93 3.02 18.53
CA LEU A 337 18.77 1.67 17.98
C LEU A 337 19.95 1.29 17.07
N ALA A 338 20.42 2.23 16.24
CA ALA A 338 21.53 2.01 15.33
C ALA A 338 22.88 1.86 16.04
N ALA A 339 23.03 2.43 17.24
CA ALA A 339 24.21 2.25 18.08
C ALA A 339 24.29 0.87 18.74
N PHE A 340 23.17 0.13 18.81
CA PHE A 340 23.15 -1.20 19.42
C PHE A 340 23.90 -2.22 18.56
N PRO A 341 24.95 -2.91 19.05
CA PRO A 341 25.85 -3.72 18.20
C PRO A 341 25.17 -4.82 17.40
N LEU A 342 24.16 -5.47 18.00
CA LEU A 342 23.41 -6.56 17.39
C LEU A 342 22.45 -6.09 16.30
N LEU A 343 21.94 -4.85 16.40
CA LEU A 343 20.98 -4.31 15.45
C LEU A 343 21.68 -3.45 14.38
N GLY A 344 22.61 -2.60 14.82
CA GLY A 344 23.41 -1.72 13.98
C GLY A 344 22.59 -0.83 13.05
N VAL A 345 23.29 -0.19 12.12
CA VAL A 345 22.64 0.64 11.09
C VAL A 345 21.74 -0.21 10.19
N VAL A 346 22.23 -1.37 9.74
CA VAL A 346 21.51 -2.20 8.77
C VAL A 346 20.23 -2.80 9.35
N GLY A 347 20.27 -3.37 10.55
CA GLY A 347 19.08 -3.91 11.20
C GLY A 347 18.06 -2.83 11.55
N THR A 348 18.52 -1.64 11.92
CA THR A 348 17.66 -0.47 12.14
C THR A 348 16.95 -0.04 10.85
N LEU A 349 17.67 -0.01 9.71
CA LEU A 349 17.08 0.28 8.41
C LEU A 349 16.06 -0.78 7.98
N VAL A 350 16.31 -2.06 8.26
CA VAL A 350 15.34 -3.14 7.98
C VAL A 350 14.05 -2.94 8.78
N ILE A 351 14.15 -2.61 10.07
CA ILE A 351 12.97 -2.29 10.89
C ILE A 351 12.25 -1.05 10.35
N LEU A 352 13.00 -0.01 9.96
CA LEU A 352 12.46 1.23 9.43
C LEU A 352 11.70 1.01 8.10
N VAL A 353 12.25 0.20 7.19
CA VAL A 353 11.57 -0.23 5.96
C VAL A 353 10.26 -0.95 6.28
N GLN A 354 10.23 -1.74 7.36
CA GLN A 354 9.07 -2.51 7.80
C GLN A 354 8.13 -1.75 8.77
N ALA A 355 8.43 -0.49 9.12
CA ALA A 355 7.67 0.26 10.12
C ALA A 355 6.17 0.36 9.79
N GLN A 356 5.83 0.50 8.51
CA GLN A 356 4.44 0.59 8.07
C GLN A 356 3.67 -0.74 8.09
N THR A 357 4.35 -1.87 7.86
CA THR A 357 3.73 -3.19 8.02
C THR A 357 3.62 -3.58 9.49
N ILE A 358 4.50 -3.07 10.36
CA ILE A 358 4.40 -3.19 11.82
C ILE A 358 3.21 -2.38 12.35
N LEU A 359 3.02 -1.15 11.87
CA LEU A 359 1.91 -0.26 12.25
C LEU A 359 1.00 0.01 11.04
N PRO A 360 0.20 -0.98 10.59
CA PRO A 360 -0.55 -0.85 9.36
C PRO A 360 -1.75 0.10 9.56
N LEU A 361 -1.60 1.32 9.07
CA LEU A 361 -2.68 2.32 9.03
C LEU A 361 -3.56 2.15 7.78
N SER A 362 -4.71 2.81 7.81
CA SER A 362 -5.63 2.84 6.67
C SER A 362 -4.99 3.45 5.43
N CYS A 363 -4.09 4.43 5.58
CA CYS A 363 -3.37 5.02 4.46
C CYS A 363 -1.88 5.12 4.74
N SER A 364 -1.08 4.61 3.79
CA SER A 364 0.38 4.64 3.82
C SER A 364 0.94 6.05 3.86
N ARG A 365 0.22 7.02 3.27
CA ARG A 365 0.68 8.41 3.20
C ARG A 365 0.80 9.08 4.56
N ILE A 366 0.01 8.65 5.55
CA ILE A 366 0.01 9.22 6.91
C ILE A 366 1.41 9.08 7.51
N LEU A 367 1.96 7.87 7.50
CA LEU A 367 3.29 7.59 8.05
C LEU A 367 4.41 7.94 7.06
N THR A 368 4.18 7.90 5.74
CA THR A 368 5.20 8.31 4.76
C THR A 368 5.59 9.78 4.90
N ALA A 369 4.64 10.68 5.16
CA ALA A 369 4.95 12.10 5.37
C ALA A 369 5.95 12.33 6.53
N VAL A 370 6.00 11.40 7.49
CA VAL A 370 6.86 11.39 8.66
C VAL A 370 8.18 10.65 8.38
N PHE A 371 8.08 9.41 7.90
CA PHE A 371 9.22 8.50 7.79
C PHE A 371 10.11 8.78 6.57
N VAL A 372 9.60 9.35 5.47
CA VAL A 372 10.44 9.65 4.31
C VAL A 372 11.49 10.73 4.64
N PRO A 373 11.12 11.89 5.22
CA PRO A 373 12.11 12.83 5.74
C PRO A 373 13.03 12.19 6.79
N LEU A 374 12.48 11.35 7.67
CA LEU A 374 13.27 10.66 8.68
C LEU A 374 14.35 9.76 8.07
N ILE A 375 14.01 8.94 7.06
CA ILE A 375 14.96 8.06 6.35
C ILE A 375 16.07 8.88 5.71
N TYR A 376 15.74 10.02 5.10
CA TYR A 376 16.73 10.91 4.49
C TYR A 376 17.71 11.46 5.52
N VAL A 377 17.20 12.13 6.56
CA VAL A 377 18.03 12.79 7.58
C VAL A 377 18.79 11.77 8.42
N PHE A 378 18.16 10.65 8.80
CA PHE A 378 18.83 9.55 9.49
C PHE A 378 19.93 8.94 8.62
N GLY A 379 19.64 8.65 7.35
CA GLY A 379 20.58 8.04 6.43
C GLY A 379 21.84 8.88 6.22
N LYS A 380 21.68 10.20 6.02
CA LYS A 380 22.81 11.13 5.98
C LYS A 380 23.56 11.18 7.31
N GLY A 381 22.83 11.20 8.43
CA GLY A 381 23.41 11.25 9.77
C GLY A 381 24.24 10.02 10.18
N VAL A 382 24.02 8.86 9.55
CA VAL A 382 24.81 7.64 9.78
C VAL A 382 25.80 7.33 8.64
N GLY A 383 25.96 8.27 7.69
CA GLY A 383 26.93 8.18 6.60
C GLY A 383 26.54 7.26 5.44
N LEU A 384 25.25 7.06 5.17
CA LEU A 384 24.81 6.33 3.97
C LEU A 384 25.06 7.14 2.70
N THR A 385 25.44 6.45 1.63
CA THR A 385 25.52 7.04 0.29
C THR A 385 24.12 7.31 -0.25
N ASP A 386 24.01 8.22 -1.21
CA ASP A 386 22.70 8.57 -1.79
C ASP A 386 22.03 7.39 -2.50
N LEU A 387 22.83 6.50 -3.08
CA LEU A 387 22.40 5.21 -3.63
C LEU A 387 21.79 4.32 -2.53
N GLN A 388 22.44 4.21 -1.37
CA GLN A 388 21.92 3.44 -0.24
C GLN A 388 20.61 4.04 0.29
N ILE A 389 20.51 5.36 0.39
CA ILE A 389 19.26 6.03 0.78
C ILE A 389 18.15 5.75 -0.24
N GLY A 390 18.45 5.82 -1.54
CA GLY A 390 17.51 5.48 -2.60
C GLY A 390 16.99 4.04 -2.51
N ILE A 391 17.88 3.06 -2.22
CA ILE A 391 17.51 1.66 -2.01
C ILE A 391 16.56 1.49 -0.82
N VAL A 392 16.90 2.09 0.33
CA VAL A 392 16.05 2.06 1.52
C VAL A 392 14.69 2.72 1.24
N MET A 393 14.68 3.86 0.55
CA MET A 393 13.46 4.58 0.22
C MET A 393 12.57 3.77 -0.74
N ALA A 394 13.13 3.17 -1.80
CA ALA A 394 12.37 2.33 -2.72
C ALA A 394 11.71 1.15 -1.99
N ALA A 395 12.48 0.45 -1.14
CA ALA A 395 11.99 -0.65 -0.32
C ALA A 395 10.92 -0.21 0.69
N TYR A 396 11.14 0.94 1.35
CA TYR A 396 10.19 1.53 2.29
C TYR A 396 8.88 1.93 1.58
N ILE A 397 8.94 2.60 0.43
CA ILE A 397 7.74 3.11 -0.26
C ILE A 397 6.86 1.95 -0.71
N ILE A 398 7.42 0.90 -1.32
CA ILE A 398 6.60 -0.23 -1.75
C ILE A 398 5.99 -0.96 -0.54
N ASN A 399 6.74 -1.10 0.55
CA ASN A 399 6.22 -1.71 1.76
C ASN A 399 5.12 -0.85 2.39
N ALA A 400 5.34 0.46 2.44
CA ALA A 400 4.38 1.44 2.91
C ALA A 400 3.09 1.39 2.10
N THR A 401 3.15 1.53 0.77
CA THR A 401 1.96 1.60 -0.08
C THR A 401 1.10 0.36 0.04
N THR A 402 1.75 -0.79 0.18
CA THR A 402 1.05 -2.06 0.30
C THR A 402 0.64 -2.44 1.72
N SER A 403 1.13 -1.74 2.75
CA SER A 403 0.70 -1.90 4.16
C SER A 403 -0.75 -1.47 4.42
N CYS A 404 -1.34 -0.66 3.52
CA CYS A 404 -2.76 -0.34 3.58
C CYS A 404 -3.65 -1.57 3.42
N ALA A 405 -3.14 -2.63 2.79
CA ALA A 405 -3.90 -3.85 2.53
C ALA A 405 -4.13 -4.69 3.79
N PRO A 406 -3.10 -5.05 4.60
CA PRO A 406 -3.32 -5.82 5.84
C PRO A 406 -3.94 -5.02 6.99
N SER A 407 -4.10 -3.69 6.86
CA SER A 407 -4.59 -2.86 7.96
C SER A 407 -5.97 -3.30 8.49
N PRO A 408 -6.11 -3.48 9.82
CA PRO A 408 -7.40 -3.76 10.44
C PRO A 408 -8.35 -2.55 10.38
N LEU A 409 -7.84 -1.37 10.05
CA LEU A 409 -8.56 -0.10 10.06
C LEU A 409 -9.19 0.20 8.70
N GLY A 410 -9.92 -0.79 8.16
CA GLY A 410 -10.52 -0.69 6.82
C GLY A 410 -9.47 -0.78 5.70
N GLY A 411 -8.47 -1.65 5.86
CA GLY A 411 -7.55 -2.03 4.79
C GLY A 411 -8.19 -2.96 3.74
N ALA A 412 -7.48 -3.19 2.63
CA ALA A 412 -7.96 -4.02 1.54
C ALA A 412 -8.33 -5.44 1.97
N GLY A 413 -7.58 -6.01 2.93
CA GLY A 413 -7.85 -7.31 3.54
C GLY A 413 -9.18 -7.32 4.28
N MET A 414 -9.48 -6.29 5.08
CA MET A 414 -10.79 -6.14 5.73
C MET A 414 -11.92 -5.95 4.72
N MET A 415 -11.71 -5.13 3.68
CA MET A 415 -12.71 -4.90 2.64
C MET A 415 -12.98 -6.20 1.85
N ALA A 416 -11.93 -6.92 1.46
CA ALA A 416 -12.04 -8.18 0.75
C ALA A 416 -12.66 -9.26 1.64
N GLU A 417 -12.20 -9.43 2.88
CA GLU A 417 -12.74 -10.42 3.84
C GLU A 417 -14.21 -10.14 4.19
N GLY A 418 -14.56 -8.88 4.47
CA GLY A 418 -15.93 -8.49 4.81
C GLY A 418 -16.91 -8.70 3.65
N GLN A 419 -16.49 -8.36 2.42
CA GLN A 419 -17.31 -8.60 1.23
C GLN A 419 -17.36 -10.09 0.84
N LEU A 420 -16.31 -10.86 1.11
CA LEU A 420 -16.29 -12.32 0.94
C LEU A 420 -17.03 -13.07 2.07
N ARG A 421 -17.53 -12.36 3.10
CA ARG A 421 -18.05 -12.92 4.36
C ARG A 421 -17.12 -13.98 4.97
N ALA A 422 -15.82 -13.82 4.77
CA ALA A 422 -14.78 -14.75 5.17
C ALA A 422 -13.96 -14.15 6.31
N GLU A 423 -14.52 -14.14 7.53
CA GLU A 423 -13.88 -13.61 8.75
C GLU A 423 -12.75 -14.52 9.25
N THR A 424 -11.70 -14.65 8.46
CA THR A 424 -10.67 -15.67 8.67
C THR A 424 -9.27 -15.09 8.86
N GLY A 425 -9.07 -13.79 8.59
CA GLY A 425 -7.81 -13.07 8.86
C GLY A 425 -6.60 -13.51 8.03
N TYR A 426 -6.70 -14.58 7.23
CA TYR A 426 -5.57 -15.11 6.46
C TYR A 426 -5.19 -14.20 5.28
N LEU A 427 -6.11 -13.39 4.76
CA LEU A 427 -5.79 -12.44 3.68
C LEU A 427 -4.85 -11.38 4.23
N LYS A 428 -5.09 -10.86 5.44
CA LYS A 428 -4.19 -9.90 6.11
C LYS A 428 -2.78 -10.49 6.29
N GLY A 429 -2.70 -11.73 6.76
CA GLY A 429 -1.42 -12.44 6.89
C GLY A 429 -0.68 -12.57 5.56
N ALA A 430 -1.38 -12.94 4.50
CA ALA A 430 -0.81 -13.02 3.15
C ALA A 430 -0.31 -11.65 2.66
N PHE A 431 -1.09 -10.58 2.85
CA PHE A 431 -0.69 -9.23 2.44
C PHE A 431 0.59 -8.77 3.15
N SER A 432 0.69 -8.99 4.47
CA SER A 432 1.89 -8.66 5.23
C SER A 432 3.08 -9.50 4.81
N PHE A 433 2.88 -10.81 4.61
CA PHE A 433 3.92 -11.73 4.20
C PHE A 433 4.52 -11.39 2.83
N THR A 434 3.67 -11.17 1.80
CA THR A 434 4.14 -10.80 0.46
C THR A 434 4.86 -9.45 0.45
N SER A 435 4.45 -8.52 1.30
CA SER A 435 5.14 -7.23 1.46
C SER A 435 6.55 -7.38 2.02
N LEU A 436 6.67 -8.14 3.10
CA LEU A 436 7.89 -8.40 3.83
C LEU A 436 8.88 -9.23 3.00
N ALA A 437 8.45 -10.41 2.51
CA ALA A 437 9.34 -11.42 1.96
C ALA A 437 9.66 -11.25 0.47
N VAL A 438 8.86 -10.49 -0.28
CA VAL A 438 8.98 -10.41 -1.75
C VAL A 438 9.14 -8.96 -2.21
N MET A 439 8.19 -8.09 -1.88
CA MET A 439 8.11 -6.78 -2.54
C MET A 439 9.20 -5.80 -2.10
N ALA A 440 9.43 -5.64 -0.80
CA ALA A 440 10.51 -4.78 -0.30
C ALA A 440 11.91 -5.24 -0.76
N PRO A 441 12.24 -6.55 -0.70
CA PRO A 441 13.48 -7.08 -1.27
C PRO A 441 13.65 -6.82 -2.76
N LEU A 442 12.62 -7.07 -3.58
CA LEU A 442 12.69 -6.86 -5.02
C LEU A 442 12.86 -5.39 -5.39
N ALA A 443 12.18 -4.48 -4.69
CA ALA A 443 12.36 -3.05 -4.90
C ALA A 443 13.79 -2.60 -4.55
N ALA A 444 14.38 -3.14 -3.47
CA ALA A 444 15.76 -2.83 -3.09
C ALA A 444 16.78 -3.30 -4.15
N VAL A 445 16.64 -4.54 -4.64
CA VAL A 445 17.52 -5.11 -5.67
C VAL A 445 17.38 -4.37 -7.00
N PHE A 446 16.15 -4.08 -7.43
CA PHE A 446 15.90 -3.33 -8.66
C PHE A 446 16.47 -1.91 -8.57
N MET A 447 16.32 -1.26 -7.41
CA MET A 447 16.89 0.07 -7.19
C MET A 447 18.43 0.06 -7.29
N ARG A 448 19.09 -0.96 -6.72
CA ARG A 448 20.55 -1.09 -6.74
C ARG A 448 21.12 -1.19 -8.15
N PHE A 449 20.52 -2.02 -9.01
CA PHE A 449 21.15 -2.44 -10.25
C PHE A 449 20.62 -1.77 -11.52
N ILE A 450 19.40 -1.23 -11.51
CA ILE A 450 18.76 -0.76 -12.75
C ILE A 450 18.56 0.75 -12.76
N THR A 451 18.24 1.41 -11.65
CA THR A 451 17.76 2.81 -11.71
C THR A 451 18.81 3.88 -11.53
N LEU A 452 19.98 3.59 -10.95
CA LEU A 452 20.99 4.64 -10.75
C LEU A 452 22.04 4.69 -11.87
N ASP A 453 22.32 3.56 -12.54
CA ASP A 453 23.22 3.54 -13.70
C ASP A 453 22.53 3.86 -15.03
N VAL A 454 21.20 3.72 -15.11
CA VAL A 454 20.40 3.99 -16.34
C VAL A 454 19.87 5.42 -16.40
N PHE A 455 19.79 6.10 -15.25
CA PHE A 455 19.37 7.49 -15.15
C PHE A 455 20.56 8.42 -14.84
N ALA A 456 21.79 7.93 -14.91
CA ALA A 456 22.99 8.74 -14.81
C ALA A 456 23.06 9.70 -16.01
N ARG A 457 23.08 11.00 -15.73
CA ARG A 457 23.21 12.05 -16.74
C ARG A 457 24.67 12.10 -17.20
N ASN A 458 24.90 12.09 -18.50
CA ASN A 458 26.24 12.36 -19.03
C ASN A 458 26.63 13.81 -18.63
N PRO A 459 27.72 14.01 -17.86
CA PRO A 459 28.10 15.35 -17.40
C PRO A 459 28.46 16.31 -18.54
N GLN A 460 28.75 15.81 -19.74
CA GLN A 460 29.11 16.62 -20.91
C GLN A 460 27.93 16.94 -21.83
N THR A 461 26.91 16.07 -21.93
CA THR A 461 25.80 16.23 -22.89
C THR A 461 24.44 16.47 -22.24
N GLY A 462 24.31 16.29 -20.92
CA GLY A 462 23.04 16.49 -20.22
C GLY A 462 21.96 15.46 -20.57
N GLN A 463 22.27 14.43 -21.36
CA GLN A 463 21.36 13.35 -21.75
C GLN A 463 21.43 12.19 -20.75
N MET A 464 20.30 11.49 -20.56
CA MET A 464 20.27 10.26 -19.74
C MET A 464 21.01 9.15 -20.48
N MET A 465 22.07 8.61 -19.87
CA MET A 465 22.78 7.47 -20.45
C MET A 465 22.07 6.19 -20.04
N PHE A 466 21.54 5.45 -21.01
CA PHE A 466 21.08 4.08 -20.80
C PHE A 466 22.29 3.14 -20.70
N THR A 467 23.10 3.28 -19.65
CA THR A 467 24.24 2.40 -19.37
C THR A 467 23.81 1.18 -18.56
N ALA A 468 22.73 0.52 -18.96
CA ALA A 468 22.46 -0.84 -18.49
C ALA A 468 23.46 -1.77 -19.19
N THR A 469 24.64 -1.98 -18.60
CA THR A 469 25.49 -3.08 -19.07
C THR A 469 24.72 -4.39 -18.90
N TRP A 470 24.82 -5.30 -19.87
CA TRP A 470 24.19 -6.62 -19.81
C TRP A 470 24.50 -7.37 -18.50
N GLY A 471 25.63 -7.05 -17.85
CA GLY A 471 25.99 -7.52 -16.51
C GLY A 471 25.03 -7.08 -15.39
N HIS A 472 24.64 -5.80 -15.33
CA HIS A 472 23.70 -5.31 -14.30
C HIS A 472 22.29 -5.86 -14.49
N LEU A 473 21.82 -5.97 -15.73
CA LEU A 473 20.55 -6.62 -16.04
C LEU A 473 20.57 -8.10 -15.62
N GLY A 474 21.65 -8.81 -15.96
CA GLY A 474 21.85 -10.21 -15.57
C GLY A 474 21.87 -10.41 -14.05
N GLN A 475 22.56 -9.54 -13.31
CA GLN A 475 22.57 -9.59 -11.84
C GLN A 475 21.19 -9.29 -11.24
N THR A 476 20.44 -8.33 -11.78
CA THR A 476 19.08 -8.03 -11.31
C THR A 476 18.15 -9.22 -11.51
N ILE A 477 18.20 -9.85 -12.69
CA ILE A 477 17.40 -11.03 -13.00
C ILE A 477 17.78 -12.19 -12.07
N LEU A 478 19.08 -12.44 -11.90
CA LEU A 478 19.59 -13.50 -11.03
C LEU A 478 19.09 -13.32 -9.60
N TRP A 479 19.35 -12.16 -8.98
CA TRP A 479 18.93 -11.89 -7.61
C TRP A 479 17.41 -11.88 -7.44
N SER A 480 16.67 -11.38 -8.44
CA SER A 480 15.21 -11.47 -8.43
C SER A 480 14.74 -12.91 -8.46
N LEU A 481 15.34 -13.77 -9.30
CA LEU A 481 15.04 -15.20 -9.34
C LEU A 481 15.38 -15.90 -8.03
N VAL A 482 16.50 -15.56 -7.38
CA VAL A 482 16.85 -16.10 -6.06
C VAL A 482 15.80 -15.72 -5.01
N ILE A 483 15.41 -14.44 -4.94
CA ILE A 483 14.37 -13.97 -4.00
C ILE A 483 13.04 -14.66 -4.28
N MET A 484 12.65 -14.75 -5.56
CA MET A 484 11.41 -15.42 -5.97
C MET A 484 11.42 -16.92 -5.64
N ALA A 485 12.53 -17.61 -5.88
CA ALA A 485 12.68 -19.03 -5.57
C ALA A 485 12.64 -19.29 -4.06
N ALA A 486 13.35 -18.46 -3.28
CA ALA A 486 13.35 -18.56 -1.82
C ALA A 486 11.95 -18.28 -1.23
N ALA A 487 11.28 -17.23 -1.71
CA ALA A 487 9.92 -16.91 -1.32
C ALA A 487 8.96 -18.03 -1.71
N TYR A 488 9.02 -18.55 -2.93
CA TYR A 488 8.19 -19.66 -3.38
C TYR A 488 8.40 -20.92 -2.55
N GLY A 489 9.65 -21.28 -2.27
CA GLY A 489 9.99 -22.39 -1.37
C GLY A 489 9.36 -22.21 0.01
N LEU A 490 9.38 -21.00 0.54
CA LEU A 490 8.76 -20.69 1.82
C LEU A 490 7.23 -20.79 1.77
N ILE A 491 6.60 -20.35 0.69
CA ILE A 491 5.15 -20.53 0.47
C ILE A 491 4.81 -22.03 0.42
N VAL A 492 5.61 -22.85 -0.26
CA VAL A 492 5.39 -24.29 -0.34
C VAL A 492 5.54 -24.94 1.02
N VAL A 493 6.62 -24.64 1.76
CA VAL A 493 6.82 -25.12 3.13
C VAL A 493 5.65 -24.70 4.01
N MET A 494 5.22 -23.44 3.93
CA MET A 494 4.07 -22.97 4.69
C MET A 494 2.77 -23.67 4.31
N SER A 495 2.51 -23.87 3.03
CA SER A 495 1.33 -24.59 2.56
C SER A 495 1.29 -26.02 3.08
N ARG A 496 2.45 -26.67 3.24
CA ARG A 496 2.56 -28.02 3.80
C ARG A 496 2.29 -28.04 5.29
N LEU A 497 2.81 -27.05 6.00
CA LEU A 497 2.63 -26.89 7.44
C LEU A 497 1.21 -26.47 7.81
N ILE A 498 0.46 -25.76 6.94
CA ILE A 498 -0.93 -25.39 7.16
C ILE A 498 -1.85 -26.63 7.10
N THR A 499 -2.22 -27.15 8.27
CA THR A 499 -3.33 -28.09 8.50
C THR A 499 -4.62 -27.33 8.87
N ALA A 500 -5.79 -27.99 8.82
CA ALA A 500 -7.08 -27.39 9.22
C ALA A 500 -7.10 -26.84 10.67
N SER A 501 -6.18 -27.30 11.52
CA SER A 501 -5.98 -26.82 12.89
C SER A 501 -4.99 -25.65 13.02
N LEU A 502 -4.32 -25.23 11.93
CA LEU A 502 -3.19 -24.31 12.00
C LEU A 502 -3.55 -22.84 12.23
N GLY A 503 -4.82 -22.45 11.96
CA GLY A 503 -5.35 -21.15 12.38
C GLY A 503 -5.25 -20.90 13.89
N ARG A 504 -5.02 -21.96 14.70
CA ARG A 504 -4.78 -21.87 16.15
C ARG A 504 -3.30 -21.80 16.56
N ASN A 505 -2.35 -22.17 15.72
CA ASN A 505 -0.97 -22.38 16.17
C ASN A 505 -0.07 -21.16 15.92
N ARG A 506 -0.21 -20.15 16.79
CA ARG A 506 0.54 -18.87 16.77
C ARG A 506 2.05 -19.03 16.57
N LYS A 507 2.63 -20.13 17.07
CA LYS A 507 4.06 -20.45 16.92
C LYS A 507 4.47 -20.67 15.47
N VAL A 508 3.65 -21.35 14.67
CA VAL A 508 3.96 -21.62 13.25
C VAL A 508 3.86 -20.35 12.42
N LEU A 509 2.90 -19.48 12.73
CA LEU A 509 2.76 -18.16 12.10
C LEU A 509 3.98 -17.27 12.41
N ILE A 510 4.39 -17.19 13.68
CA ILE A 510 5.58 -16.41 14.05
C ILE A 510 6.83 -16.97 13.37
N ALA A 511 6.99 -18.30 13.30
CA ALA A 511 8.10 -18.91 12.60
C ALA A 511 8.10 -18.61 11.10
N SER A 512 6.93 -18.63 10.45
CA SER A 512 6.80 -18.34 9.01
C SER A 512 7.12 -16.90 8.67
N PHE A 513 6.59 -15.97 9.47
CA PHE A 513 6.94 -14.56 9.35
C PHE A 513 8.41 -14.33 9.65
N GLY A 514 8.96 -15.00 10.67
CA GLY A 514 10.37 -14.93 11.04
C GLY A 514 11.28 -15.28 9.86
N LEU A 515 11.03 -16.40 9.18
CA LEU A 515 11.79 -16.79 7.99
C LEU A 515 11.61 -15.78 6.82
N GLY A 516 10.41 -15.23 6.63
CA GLY A 516 10.19 -14.13 5.67
C GLY A 516 10.97 -12.85 6.03
N GLY A 517 11.08 -12.55 7.33
CA GLY A 517 11.88 -11.46 7.87
C GLY A 517 13.38 -11.68 7.68
N VAL A 518 13.87 -12.90 7.88
CA VAL A 518 15.26 -13.30 7.59
C VAL A 518 15.58 -13.06 6.12
N LEU A 519 14.71 -13.52 5.20
CA LEU A 519 14.88 -13.29 3.76
C LEU A 519 14.93 -11.79 3.46
N CYS A 520 14.00 -11.00 4.00
CA CYS A 520 14.00 -9.55 3.82
C CYS A 520 15.29 -8.90 4.32
N GLY A 521 15.72 -9.27 5.53
CA GLY A 521 16.91 -8.74 6.18
C GLY A 521 18.19 -9.04 5.40
N ILE A 522 18.34 -10.27 4.93
CA ILE A 522 19.48 -10.69 4.10
C ILE A 522 19.48 -9.93 2.77
N SER A 523 18.34 -9.88 2.07
CA SER A 523 18.24 -9.20 0.77
C SER A 523 18.53 -7.71 0.89
N LEU A 524 18.01 -7.04 1.93
CA LEU A 524 18.27 -5.61 2.15
C LEU A 524 19.73 -5.37 2.52
N ALA A 525 20.30 -6.18 3.41
CA ALA A 525 21.71 -6.08 3.80
C ALA A 525 22.64 -6.29 2.61
N LEU A 526 22.34 -7.25 1.72
CA LEU A 526 23.10 -7.47 0.49
C LEU A 526 22.96 -6.29 -0.47
N ALA A 527 21.73 -5.82 -0.72
CA ALA A 527 21.47 -4.70 -1.63
C ALA A 527 22.18 -3.42 -1.20
N LEU A 528 22.27 -3.14 0.11
CA LEU A 528 22.95 -1.96 0.64
C LEU A 528 24.48 -2.03 0.54
N ARG A 529 25.03 -3.25 0.46
CA ARG A 529 26.46 -3.49 0.71
C ARG A 529 27.24 -4.03 -0.49
N LEU A 530 26.56 -4.38 -1.59
CA LEU A 530 27.18 -4.86 -2.82
C LEU A 530 28.01 -3.77 -3.52
N GLY A 531 29.23 -3.49 -3.05
CA GLY A 531 30.20 -2.58 -3.69
C GLY A 531 30.65 -1.40 -2.83
N GLU A 532 30.01 -1.13 -1.69
CA GLU A 532 30.39 -0.06 -0.76
C GLU A 532 30.21 -0.53 0.71
N PRO A 533 31.09 -0.12 1.64
CA PRO A 533 30.89 -0.40 3.06
C PRO A 533 29.70 0.41 3.59
N VAL A 534 28.84 -0.24 4.38
CA VAL A 534 27.77 0.45 5.13
C VAL A 534 28.33 0.83 6.50
N ALA A 535 28.55 2.12 6.74
CA ALA A 535 29.04 2.65 8.01
C ALA A 535 30.28 1.91 8.57
N GLY A 536 31.22 1.49 7.69
CA GLY A 536 32.46 0.81 8.09
C GLY A 536 32.30 -0.65 8.59
N THR A 537 31.13 -1.28 8.44
CA THR A 537 30.88 -2.64 8.95
C THR A 537 31.28 -3.76 7.98
N SER A 538 31.70 -4.93 8.50
CA SER A 538 32.17 -6.09 7.73
C SER A 538 31.04 -6.99 7.19
N LEU A 539 31.36 -7.84 6.18
CA LEU A 539 30.56 -8.95 5.61
C LEU A 539 29.35 -9.39 6.44
N GLY A 540 29.74 -10.27 7.36
CA GLY A 540 28.86 -10.99 8.25
C GLY A 540 28.17 -10.08 9.25
N VAL A 541 28.79 -8.98 9.70
CA VAL A 541 28.15 -8.09 10.68
C VAL A 541 26.89 -7.46 10.09
N SER A 542 26.97 -6.91 8.87
CA SER A 542 25.79 -6.33 8.20
C SER A 542 24.70 -7.37 7.92
N LEU A 543 25.09 -8.60 7.56
CA LEU A 543 24.14 -9.70 7.33
C LEU A 543 23.45 -10.13 8.62
N VAL A 544 24.20 -10.32 9.71
CA VAL A 544 23.66 -10.70 11.03
C VAL A 544 22.74 -9.59 11.54
N GLN A 545 23.14 -8.33 11.44
CA GLN A 545 22.31 -7.17 11.78
C GLN A 545 21.02 -7.13 10.95
N GLY A 546 21.11 -7.37 9.63
CA GLY A 546 19.96 -7.47 8.75
C GLY A 546 19.01 -8.60 9.15
N ILE A 547 19.54 -9.78 9.45
CA ILE A 547 18.79 -10.95 9.91
C ILE A 547 18.05 -10.63 11.22
N ILE A 548 18.75 -10.08 12.21
CA ILE A 548 18.18 -9.73 13.51
C ILE A 548 17.08 -8.67 13.35
N GLY A 549 17.34 -7.60 12.60
CA GLY A 549 16.34 -6.57 12.31
C GLY A 549 15.12 -7.14 11.58
N GLY A 550 15.34 -8.05 10.63
CA GLY A 550 14.28 -8.74 9.90
C GLY A 550 13.42 -9.65 10.78
N ILE A 551 14.05 -10.41 11.69
CA ILE A 551 13.35 -11.25 12.67
C ILE A 551 12.52 -10.37 13.63
N ILE A 552 13.11 -9.30 14.16
CA ILE A 552 12.40 -8.37 15.06
C ILE A 552 11.18 -7.78 14.35
N ALA A 553 11.35 -7.28 13.13
CA ALA A 553 10.25 -6.75 12.33
C ALA A 553 9.17 -7.81 12.08
N ALA A 554 9.55 -9.03 11.71
CA ALA A 554 8.64 -10.14 11.48
C ALA A 554 7.84 -10.54 12.73
N VAL A 555 8.51 -10.59 13.90
CA VAL A 555 7.85 -10.88 15.18
C VAL A 555 6.85 -9.78 15.50
N LEU A 556 7.24 -8.51 15.37
CA LEU A 556 6.34 -7.38 15.60
C LEU A 556 5.11 -7.41 14.67
N ILE A 557 5.31 -7.71 13.38
CA ILE A 557 4.22 -7.87 12.41
C ILE A 557 3.30 -9.04 12.82
N ALA A 558 3.87 -10.20 13.18
CA ALA A 558 3.11 -11.37 13.58
C ALA A 558 2.32 -11.15 14.88
N LEU A 559 2.81 -10.30 15.79
CA LEU A 559 2.09 -9.90 16.99
C LEU A 559 0.88 -8.99 16.68
N MET A 560 1.01 -8.13 15.66
CA MET A 560 -0.03 -7.16 15.26
C MET A 560 -1.13 -7.76 14.39
N ILE A 561 -0.86 -8.86 13.69
CA ILE A 561 -1.90 -9.65 13.03
C ILE A 561 -2.69 -10.36 14.12
N GLN A 562 -3.75 -9.71 14.63
CA GLN A 562 -4.67 -10.31 15.59
C GLN A 562 -5.22 -11.62 15.01
N VAL A 563 -4.83 -12.73 15.62
CA VAL A 563 -5.39 -14.07 15.40
C VAL A 563 -6.77 -14.10 16.05
N SER A 564 -7.74 -13.36 15.52
CA SER A 564 -9.15 -13.68 15.76
C SER A 564 -9.58 -14.73 14.73
N PHE A 565 -9.06 -15.95 14.88
CA PHE A 565 -9.67 -17.16 14.30
C PHE A 565 -10.78 -17.69 15.22
N ALA A 566 -11.28 -16.85 16.13
CA ALA A 566 -12.31 -17.15 17.11
C ALA A 566 -13.60 -16.38 16.78
N GLY A 567 -14.11 -16.53 15.56
CA GLY A 567 -15.56 -16.55 15.39
C GLY A 567 -16.04 -17.92 15.88
N PRO A 568 -17.14 -18.03 16.65
CA PRO A 568 -17.73 -19.33 16.94
C PRO A 568 -18.03 -20.06 15.63
N PRO A 569 -17.99 -21.40 15.61
CA PRO A 569 -18.40 -22.14 14.42
C PRO A 569 -19.79 -21.65 14.01
N LEU A 570 -19.97 -21.40 12.71
CA LEU A 570 -21.28 -21.25 12.08
C LEU A 570 -22.12 -22.46 12.47
N LYS A 571 -22.85 -22.37 13.59
CA LYS A 571 -24.08 -23.13 13.76
C LYS A 571 -25.02 -22.57 12.72
N GLU A 572 -25.54 -23.48 11.91
CA GLU A 572 -26.63 -23.25 10.97
C GLU A 572 -27.70 -22.38 11.63
N ASN A 573 -27.76 -21.11 11.25
CA ASN A 573 -29.01 -20.35 11.28
C ASN A 573 -29.49 -20.24 9.83
N VAL A 574 -29.75 -21.41 9.24
CA VAL A 574 -30.75 -21.56 8.19
C VAL A 574 -32.08 -21.66 8.94
N GLN A 575 -32.63 -20.52 9.36
CA GLN A 575 -34.03 -20.32 9.77
C GLN A 575 -34.16 -18.90 10.33
N ALA A 576 -34.68 -17.99 9.49
CA ALA A 576 -35.40 -16.75 9.83
C ALA A 576 -35.14 -15.64 8.79
N VAL A 577 -35.55 -15.87 7.54
CA VAL A 577 -36.06 -14.79 6.65
C VAL A 577 -37.20 -15.40 5.81
N GLU A 578 -38.27 -15.78 6.50
CA GLU A 578 -39.63 -15.69 5.96
C GLU A 578 -40.38 -14.81 6.97
N GLY A 579 -40.91 -13.69 6.48
CA GLY A 579 -41.51 -12.60 7.25
C GLY A 579 -41.48 -11.32 6.44
#